data_AF-A0A960T4I6-F1
#
_entry.id   AF-A0A960T4I6-F1
#
_cell.length_a   1.000
_cell.length_b   1.000
_cell.length_c   1.000
_cell.angle_alpha   90.00
_cell.angle_beta   90.00
_cell.angle_gamma   90.00
#
_symmetry.space_group_name_H-M   'P 1'
#
loop_
_entity.id
_entity.type
_entity.pdbx_description
1 polymer ?
#
loop_
_entity_poly.entity_id
_entity_poly.type
_entity_poly.pdbx_seq_one_letter_code
_entity_poly.pdbx_strand_id
1 'polypeptide(L)'
;MQKLMDRSGPRCLDLINQDGDNILHVAAHFHKKEVCDLIINKVDSSYLGLQDRSGNTALHTAIYGSSRDSHSIPCQLVDQMNPADLSLLNSNSFTPLMLCIKFSHSHGISDACKLIERMRTEDLLRPNEGSDTYLKE
;
A
#
# COMPACT_ATOMS: atom_id res chain seq x y z
N MET A 1 -0.38 -21.28 1.36
CA MET A 1 0.32 -20.44 0.37
C MET A 1 1.63 -21.04 -0.13
N GLN A 2 2.54 -21.54 0.72
CA GLN A 2 3.79 -22.23 0.28
C GLN A 2 3.53 -23.30 -0.82
N LYS A 3 2.58 -24.22 -0.56
CA LYS A 3 2.17 -25.25 -1.53
C LYS A 3 1.58 -24.71 -2.84
N LEU A 4 1.02 -23.50 -2.85
CA LEU A 4 0.39 -22.90 -4.03
C LEU A 4 1.45 -22.25 -4.92
N MET A 5 2.43 -21.55 -4.32
CA MET A 5 3.62 -21.03 -5.00
C MET A 5 4.53 -22.16 -5.51
N ASP A 6 4.70 -23.23 -4.73
CA ASP A 6 5.53 -24.38 -5.11
C ASP A 6 4.91 -25.20 -6.25
N ARG A 7 3.57 -25.24 -6.37
CA ARG A 7 2.85 -25.96 -7.44
C ARG A 7 2.60 -25.14 -8.70
N SER A 8 2.40 -23.83 -8.57
CA SER A 8 2.00 -22.96 -9.70
C SER A 8 3.18 -22.20 -10.32
N GLY A 9 4.35 -22.20 -9.66
CA GLY A 9 5.52 -21.45 -10.08
C GLY A 9 5.35 -19.92 -9.94
N PRO A 10 6.35 -19.12 -10.34
CA PRO A 10 6.30 -17.65 -10.26
C PRO A 10 5.14 -17.03 -11.05
N ARG A 11 4.55 -17.75 -12.00
CA ARG A 11 3.36 -17.34 -12.78
C ARG A 11 2.13 -16.97 -11.93
N CYS A 12 2.04 -17.44 -10.69
CA CYS A 12 0.93 -17.05 -9.83
C CYS A 12 0.98 -15.56 -9.41
N LEU A 13 2.13 -14.91 -9.51
CA LEU A 13 2.32 -13.49 -9.22
C LEU A 13 1.71 -12.60 -10.31
N ASP A 14 1.63 -13.09 -11.55
CA ASP A 14 1.04 -12.35 -12.67
C ASP A 14 -0.49 -12.39 -12.68
N LEU A 15 -1.10 -13.16 -11.76
CA LEU A 15 -2.54 -13.29 -11.67
C LEU A 15 -3.14 -12.11 -10.92
N ILE A 16 -4.19 -11.54 -11.50
CA ILE A 16 -5.00 -10.48 -10.90
C ILE A 16 -6.48 -10.92 -10.82
N ASN A 17 -7.20 -10.44 -9.82
CA ASN A 17 -8.65 -10.63 -9.72
C ASN A 17 -9.43 -9.67 -10.65
N GLN A 18 -10.75 -9.63 -10.53
CA GLN A 18 -11.60 -8.73 -11.32
C GLN A 18 -11.32 -7.24 -11.04
N ASP A 19 -10.90 -6.91 -9.83
CA ASP A 19 -10.56 -5.55 -9.39
C ASP A 19 -9.12 -5.15 -9.75
N GLY A 20 -8.35 -6.07 -10.34
CA GLY A 20 -6.94 -5.86 -10.67
C GLY A 20 -5.99 -6.13 -9.50
N ASP A 21 -6.50 -6.60 -8.36
CA ASP A 21 -5.66 -6.98 -7.23
C ASP A 21 -4.81 -8.19 -7.59
N ASN A 22 -3.50 -8.01 -7.47
CA ASN A 22 -2.57 -9.13 -7.42
C ASN A 22 -2.60 -9.79 -6.03
N ILE A 23 -1.87 -10.91 -5.89
CA ILE A 23 -1.83 -11.65 -4.62
C ILE A 23 -1.34 -10.81 -3.42
N LEU A 24 -0.52 -9.79 -3.64
CA LEU A 24 -0.04 -8.92 -2.57
C LEU A 24 -1.11 -7.91 -2.12
N HIS A 25 -1.90 -7.35 -3.03
CA HIS A 25 -3.05 -6.50 -2.67
C HIS A 25 -4.03 -7.27 -1.77
N VAL A 26 -4.37 -8.51 -2.17
CA VAL A 26 -5.27 -9.37 -1.39
C VAL A 26 -4.65 -9.69 -0.02
N ALA A 27 -3.39 -10.08 0.04
CA ALA A 27 -2.71 -10.40 1.30
C ALA A 27 -2.62 -9.18 2.24
N ALA A 28 -2.33 -8.00 1.68
CA ALA A 28 -2.28 -6.73 2.39
C ALA A 28 -3.65 -6.34 2.95
N HIS A 29 -4.72 -6.45 2.15
CA HIS A 29 -6.09 -6.14 2.57
C HIS A 29 -6.54 -6.95 3.79
N PHE A 30 -6.21 -8.25 3.80
CA PHE A 30 -6.57 -9.16 4.88
C PHE A 30 -5.52 -9.27 5.99
N HIS A 31 -4.49 -8.41 5.99
CA HIS A 31 -3.41 -8.37 6.97
C HIS A 31 -2.76 -9.74 7.22
N LYS A 32 -2.56 -10.52 6.14
CA LYS A 32 -1.93 -11.84 6.21
C LYS A 32 -0.41 -11.70 6.18
N LYS A 33 0.18 -11.33 7.32
CA LYS A 33 1.61 -11.06 7.46
C LYS A 33 2.50 -12.12 6.85
N GLU A 34 2.28 -13.38 7.21
CA GLU A 34 3.12 -14.48 6.72
C GLU A 34 3.04 -14.63 5.20
N VAL A 35 1.91 -14.26 4.60
CA VAL A 35 1.72 -14.28 3.14
C VAL A 35 2.45 -13.09 2.50
N CYS A 36 2.32 -11.88 3.07
CA CYS A 36 3.07 -10.71 2.62
C CYS A 36 4.58 -10.96 2.69
N ASP A 37 5.10 -11.50 3.80
CA ASP A 37 6.51 -11.84 4.00
C ASP A 37 7.00 -12.80 2.91
N LEU A 38 6.22 -13.85 2.62
CA LEU A 38 6.57 -14.83 1.59
C LEU A 38 6.60 -14.23 0.19
N ILE A 39 5.68 -13.31 -0.12
CA ILE A 39 5.63 -12.66 -1.44
C ILE A 39 6.80 -11.69 -1.58
N ILE A 40 6.98 -10.79 -0.61
CA ILE A 40 8.02 -9.75 -0.61
C ILE A 40 9.41 -10.37 -0.74
N ASN A 41 9.68 -11.50 -0.09
CA ASN A 41 10.96 -12.20 -0.19
C ASN A 41 11.18 -12.92 -1.54
N LYS A 42 10.17 -13.00 -2.41
CA LYS A 42 10.22 -13.69 -3.71
C LYS A 42 10.07 -12.78 -4.91
N VAL A 43 9.74 -11.50 -4.71
CA VAL A 43 9.48 -10.54 -5.79
C VAL A 43 10.49 -9.40 -5.73
N ASP A 44 10.75 -8.80 -6.89
CA ASP A 44 11.54 -7.57 -6.97
C ASP A 44 10.69 -6.36 -6.53
N SER A 45 11.36 -5.26 -6.17
CA SER A 45 10.70 -4.04 -5.67
C SER A 45 9.69 -3.45 -6.67
N SER A 46 9.89 -3.65 -7.97
CA SER A 46 8.97 -3.21 -9.03
C SER A 46 7.58 -3.84 -8.92
N TYR A 47 7.48 -5.05 -8.37
CA TYR A 47 6.20 -5.72 -8.16
C TYR A 47 5.37 -5.04 -7.07
N LEU A 48 6.02 -4.42 -6.07
CA LEU A 48 5.35 -3.77 -4.95
C LEU A 48 4.66 -2.46 -5.36
N GLY A 49 5.13 -1.82 -6.44
CA GLY A 49 4.55 -0.61 -7.02
C GLY A 49 3.39 -0.84 -7.99
N LEU A 50 3.01 -2.10 -8.28
CA LEU A 50 1.88 -2.39 -9.15
C LEU A 50 0.57 -1.85 -8.56
N GLN A 51 -0.25 -1.24 -9.41
CA GLN A 51 -1.53 -0.67 -9.05
C GLN A 51 -2.70 -1.56 -9.49
N ASP A 52 -3.73 -1.68 -8.65
CA ASP A 52 -5.04 -2.24 -8.99
C ASP A 52 -5.80 -1.34 -10.00
N ARG A 53 -7.03 -1.72 -10.38
CA ARG A 53 -7.85 -0.90 -11.29
C ARG A 53 -8.29 0.46 -10.70
N SER A 54 -8.21 0.61 -9.39
CA SER A 54 -8.49 1.86 -8.66
C SER A 54 -7.23 2.66 -8.39
N GLY A 55 -6.08 2.30 -8.99
CA GLY A 55 -4.81 2.96 -8.76
C GLY A 55 -4.20 2.71 -7.37
N ASN A 56 -4.77 1.82 -6.56
CA ASN A 56 -4.17 1.50 -5.27
C ASN A 56 -2.99 0.57 -5.48
N THR A 57 -1.87 0.87 -4.84
CA THR A 57 -0.81 -0.13 -4.59
C THR A 57 -1.18 -0.99 -3.40
N ALA A 58 -0.49 -2.12 -3.20
CA ALA A 58 -0.67 -2.95 -2.01
C ALA A 58 -0.49 -2.18 -0.68
N LEU A 59 0.33 -1.12 -0.69
CA LEU A 59 0.50 -0.23 0.47
C LEU A 59 -0.75 0.61 0.76
N HIS A 60 -1.42 1.15 -0.26
CA HIS A 60 -2.72 1.83 -0.09
C HIS A 60 -3.72 0.86 0.56
N THR A 61 -3.81 -0.36 0.04
CA THR A 61 -4.73 -1.39 0.53
C THR A 61 -4.42 -1.83 1.97
N ALA A 62 -3.14 -1.96 2.33
CA ALA A 62 -2.71 -2.24 3.70
C ALA A 62 -3.15 -1.16 4.69
N ILE A 63 -3.20 0.11 4.26
CA ILE A 63 -3.63 1.21 5.14
C ILE A 63 -5.14 1.16 5.38
N TYR A 64 -5.93 0.80 4.37
CA TYR A 64 -7.40 0.68 4.52
C TYR A 64 -7.83 -0.42 5.47
N GLY A 65 -7.14 -1.57 5.50
CA GLY A 65 -7.55 -2.71 6.31
C GLY A 65 -7.04 -2.68 7.76
N SER A 66 -6.10 -1.79 8.10
CA SER A 66 -5.29 -1.93 9.31
C SER A 66 -6.11 -1.78 10.59
N SER A 67 -6.21 -2.86 11.36
CA SER A 67 -6.71 -2.85 12.75
C SER A 67 -5.55 -2.57 13.72
N ARG A 68 -5.86 -2.21 14.97
CA ARG A 68 -4.91 -1.79 16.03
C ARG A 68 -3.66 -2.66 16.25
N ASP A 69 -3.63 -3.90 15.75
CA ASP A 69 -2.52 -4.84 15.91
C ASP A 69 -1.75 -5.13 14.59
N SER A 70 -2.11 -4.48 13.48
CA SER A 70 -1.65 -4.83 12.12
C SER A 70 -0.55 -3.94 11.54
N HIS A 71 0.05 -3.06 12.36
CA HIS A 71 1.07 -2.06 11.97
C HIS A 71 2.33 -2.62 11.30
N SER A 72 2.55 -3.93 11.31
CA SER A 72 3.76 -4.50 10.70
C SER A 72 3.77 -4.47 9.17
N ILE A 73 2.60 -4.50 8.51
CA ILE A 73 2.53 -4.62 7.03
C ILE A 73 2.82 -3.32 6.29
N PRO A 74 2.17 -2.18 6.62
CA PRO A 74 2.47 -0.93 5.93
C PRO A 74 3.95 -0.55 6.09
N CYS A 75 4.47 -0.65 7.32
CA CYS A 75 5.89 -0.47 7.62
C CYS A 75 6.80 -1.32 6.73
N GLN A 76 6.50 -2.62 6.61
CA GLN A 76 7.33 -3.54 5.85
C GLN A 76 7.29 -3.27 4.34
N LEU A 77 6.12 -2.94 3.80
CA LEU A 77 6.00 -2.55 2.39
C LEU A 77 6.82 -1.28 2.11
N VAL A 78 6.74 -0.29 3.00
CA VAL A 78 7.54 0.95 2.91
C VAL A 78 9.04 0.66 2.92
N ASP A 79 9.50 -0.33 3.69
CA ASP A 79 10.92 -0.68 3.75
C ASP A 79 11.46 -1.28 2.43
N GLN A 80 10.60 -1.91 1.64
CA GLN A 80 10.96 -2.71 0.46
C GLN A 80 10.57 -2.05 -0.88
N MET A 81 9.63 -1.11 -0.86
CA MET A 81 9.20 -0.36 -2.03
C MET A 81 10.26 0.65 -2.50
N ASN A 82 10.27 0.93 -3.80
CA ASN A 82 11.09 2.02 -4.30
C ASN A 82 10.49 3.36 -3.83
N PRO A 83 11.31 4.37 -3.53
CA PRO A 83 10.82 5.68 -3.09
C PRO A 83 9.84 6.34 -4.08
N ALA A 84 10.00 6.09 -5.38
CA ALA A 84 9.10 6.59 -6.41
C ALA A 84 7.70 5.94 -6.34
N ASP A 85 7.59 4.71 -5.85
CA ASP A 85 6.32 3.98 -5.74
C ASP A 85 5.51 4.45 -4.52
N LEU A 86 6.17 5.07 -3.53
CA LEU A 86 5.53 5.64 -2.33
C LEU A 86 4.71 6.90 -2.64
N SER A 87 4.98 7.56 -3.77
CA SER A 87 4.25 8.76 -4.19
C SER A 87 3.22 8.50 -5.29
N LEU A 88 2.99 7.23 -5.66
CA LEU A 88 1.93 6.86 -6.58
C LEU A 88 0.57 7.27 -6.02
N LEU A 89 -0.27 7.81 -6.90
CA LEU A 89 -1.62 8.26 -6.58
C LEU A 89 -2.63 7.19 -6.99
N ASN A 90 -3.61 6.93 -6.13
CA ASN A 90 -4.79 6.16 -6.52
C ASN A 90 -5.79 7.01 -7.33
N SER A 91 -6.89 6.41 -7.77
CA SER A 91 -7.94 7.09 -8.53
C SER A 91 -8.61 8.24 -7.79
N ASN A 92 -8.46 8.31 -6.46
CA ASN A 92 -8.92 9.43 -5.63
C ASN A 92 -7.83 10.51 -5.44
N SER A 93 -6.73 10.43 -6.20
CA SER A 93 -5.56 11.31 -6.09
C SER A 93 -4.92 11.32 -4.70
N PHE A 94 -5.02 10.21 -3.96
CA PHE A 94 -4.33 10.06 -2.68
C PHE A 94 -3.05 9.26 -2.84
N THR A 95 -1.97 9.72 -2.20
CA THR A 95 -0.82 8.88 -1.88
C THR A 95 -1.14 7.98 -0.69
N PRO A 96 -0.36 6.90 -0.45
CA PRO A 96 -0.49 6.11 0.77
C PRO A 96 -0.38 6.96 2.05
N LEU A 97 0.55 7.91 2.08
CA LEU A 97 0.71 8.80 3.23
C LEU A 97 -0.52 9.70 3.47
N MET A 98 -1.13 10.23 2.41
CA MET A 98 -2.38 10.99 2.54
C MET A 98 -3.49 10.15 3.15
N LEU A 99 -3.55 8.85 2.82
CA LEU A 99 -4.50 7.93 3.46
C LEU A 99 -4.20 7.73 4.95
N CYS A 100 -2.93 7.57 5.35
CA CYS A 100 -2.57 7.47 6.78
C CYS A 100 -3.03 8.70 7.57
N ILE A 101 -2.86 9.90 6.99
CA ILE A 101 -3.32 11.16 7.60
C ILE A 101 -4.85 11.23 7.64
N LYS A 102 -5.53 10.88 6.54
CA LYS A 102 -7.00 10.85 6.47
C LYS A 102 -7.63 9.92 7.51
N PHE A 103 -6.99 8.79 7.79
CA PHE A 103 -7.43 7.80 8.79
C PHE A 103 -6.74 7.95 10.16
N SER A 104 -5.94 9.01 10.36
CA SER A 104 -5.11 9.25 11.55
C SER A 104 -5.90 9.37 12.86
N HIS A 105 -7.19 9.71 12.79
CA HIS A 105 -8.08 9.74 13.95
C HIS A 105 -8.39 8.36 14.55
N SER A 106 -7.96 7.26 13.89
CA SER A 106 -8.24 5.93 14.39
C SER A 106 -7.05 4.98 14.42
N HIS A 107 -6.06 5.08 13.52
CA HIS A 107 -5.04 4.01 13.37
C HIS A 107 -3.65 4.44 12.83
N GLY A 108 -3.34 5.73 12.60
CA GLY A 108 -2.34 6.12 11.57
C GLY A 108 -0.99 6.78 11.95
N ILE A 109 -0.67 7.04 13.23
CA ILE A 109 0.50 7.91 13.53
C ILE A 109 1.85 7.19 13.28
N SER A 110 1.98 5.91 13.66
CA SER A 110 3.28 5.19 13.52
C SER A 110 3.63 4.87 12.06
N ASP A 111 2.63 4.43 11.28
CA ASP A 111 2.81 4.11 9.86
C ASP A 111 3.07 5.38 9.02
N ALA A 112 2.40 6.50 9.35
CA ALA A 112 2.65 7.80 8.73
C ALA A 112 4.09 8.30 8.97
N CYS A 113 4.63 8.16 10.18
CA CYS A 113 5.99 8.62 10.50
C CYS A 113 7.06 7.94 9.63
N LYS A 114 6.97 6.62 9.43
CA LYS A 114 7.91 5.89 8.56
C LYS A 114 7.78 6.27 7.08
N LEU A 115 6.56 6.51 6.61
CA LEU A 115 6.33 7.04 5.27
C LEU A 115 6.97 8.43 5.12
N ILE A 116 6.80 9.32 6.09
CA ILE A 116 7.42 10.65 6.09
C ILE A 116 8.95 10.58 6.06
N GLU A 117 9.57 9.65 6.78
CA GLU A 117 11.03 9.49 6.79
C GLU A 117 11.59 9.01 5.43
N ARG A 118 10.83 8.25 4.65
CA ARG A 118 11.26 7.72 3.34
C ARG A 118 10.80 8.53 2.14
N MET A 119 9.73 9.32 2.27
CA MET A 119 9.24 10.19 1.19
C MET A 119 10.03 11.49 1.15
N ARG A 120 10.30 12.00 -0.05
CA ARG A 120 10.78 13.38 -0.21
C ARG A 120 9.66 14.34 0.21
N THR A 121 9.99 15.36 0.98
CA THR A 121 9.06 16.36 1.53
C THR A 121 8.22 17.09 0.47
N GLU A 122 8.65 17.07 -0.79
CA GLU A 122 8.00 17.71 -1.93
C GLU A 122 6.68 17.02 -2.35
N ASP A 123 6.53 15.71 -2.10
CA ASP A 123 5.31 14.96 -2.43
C ASP A 123 4.18 15.17 -1.41
N LEU A 124 4.49 15.78 -0.26
CA LEU A 124 3.53 16.11 0.81
C LEU A 124 2.59 17.26 0.45
N LEU A 125 2.99 18.10 -0.52
CA LEU A 125 2.41 19.42 -0.75
C LEU A 125 1.61 19.54 -2.04
N ARG A 126 1.39 18.46 -2.80
CA ARG A 126 0.49 18.54 -3.95
C ARG A 126 -0.94 18.67 -3.43
N PRO A 127 -1.60 19.84 -3.60
CA PRO A 127 -2.96 20.00 -3.14
C PRO A 127 -3.85 19.01 -3.88
N ASN A 128 -4.77 18.41 -3.12
CA ASN A 128 -5.84 17.61 -3.68
C ASN A 128 -6.72 18.54 -4.52
N GLU A 129 -6.53 18.59 -5.84
CA GLU A 129 -7.39 19.37 -6.75
C GLU A 129 -8.84 18.82 -6.79
N GLY A 130 -9.18 17.79 -6.00
CA GLY A 130 -10.49 17.16 -5.95
C GLY A 130 -11.23 17.19 -4.61
N SER A 131 -10.77 17.87 -3.56
CA SER A 131 -11.60 18.07 -2.34
C SER A 131 -11.74 19.52 -1.95
N ASP A 132 -12.83 20.13 -2.41
CA ASP A 132 -13.51 21.23 -1.73
C ASP A 132 -13.93 20.78 -0.32
N THR A 133 -12.98 20.76 0.61
CA THR A 133 -13.28 20.71 2.05
C THR A 133 -12.22 21.44 2.84
N TYR A 134 -11.78 22.60 2.33
CA TYR A 134 -11.29 23.66 3.19
C TYR A 134 -12.51 24.44 3.69
N LEU A 135 -12.84 24.21 4.97
CA LEU A 135 -13.42 25.19 5.90
C LEU A 135 -14.14 26.37 5.23
N LYS A 136 -15.48 26.29 5.13
CA LYS A 136 -16.28 27.51 5.14
C LYS A 136 -16.29 28.04 6.57
N GLU A 137 -15.65 29.20 6.71
CA GLU A 137 -15.72 30.25 7.75
C GLU A 137 -16.24 29.88 9.15
#